data_AF-A0A7Z0MW74-F1
#
_entry.id   AF-A0A7Z0MW74-F1
#
_cell.length_a   1.000
_cell.length_b   1.000
_cell.length_c   1.000
_cell.angle_alpha   90.00
_cell.angle_beta   90.00
_cell.angle_gamma   90.00
#
_symmetry.space_group_name_H-M   'P 1'
#
loop_
_entity.id
_entity.type
_entity.pdbx_description
1 polymer ?
#
loop_
_entity_poly.entity_id
_entity_poly.type
_entity_poly.pdbx_seq_one_letter_code
_entity_poly.pdbx_strand_id
1 'polypeptide(L)'
;MKTFASLLLISATLTGTAVYAQDNQSTSVTRDQVVAELQAAKAAGQLSVGELDYPPVINQTSTLTRSQVVAELQAAKSAGQLSVGELDYPPTVHHASSVTRAEVVAELQAVIAAGELSDPAA
;
A
#
# COMPACT_ATOMS: atom_id res chain seq x y z
N MET A 1 -6.26 -28.08 34.95
CA MET A 1 -7.49 -28.06 34.12
C MET A 1 -8.38 -26.96 34.67
N LYS A 2 -8.70 -25.94 33.84
CA LYS A 2 -10.06 -25.61 33.37
C LYS A 2 -10.95 -25.17 34.54
N THR A 3 -11.42 -23.93 34.67
CA THR A 3 -12.11 -23.10 33.66
C THR A 3 -12.21 -21.66 34.17
N PHE A 4 -11.77 -20.67 33.39
CA PHE A 4 -12.23 -19.29 33.58
C PHE A 4 -13.51 -19.11 32.79
N ALA A 5 -14.63 -19.03 33.52
CA ALA A 5 -15.92 -18.61 32.99
C ALA A 5 -16.23 -17.23 33.59
N SER A 6 -16.19 -16.18 32.77
CA SER A 6 -17.25 -15.18 32.80
C SER A 6 -17.11 -14.25 31.59
N LEU A 7 -18.07 -14.40 30.69
CA LEU A 7 -18.30 -13.55 29.54
C LEU A 7 -19.15 -12.37 30.05
N LEU A 8 -18.67 -11.13 29.89
CA LEU A 8 -19.52 -9.95 30.07
C LEU A 8 -19.30 -9.01 28.89
N LEU A 9 -20.13 -9.20 27.87
CA LEU A 9 -20.37 -8.23 26.80
C LEU A 9 -21.22 -7.09 27.39
N ILE A 10 -20.64 -5.90 27.52
CA ILE A 10 -21.41 -4.65 27.69
C ILE A 10 -21.14 -3.79 26.46
N SER A 11 -22.10 -3.84 25.54
CA SER A 11 -22.33 -2.87 24.48
C SER A 11 -22.69 -1.51 25.09
N ALA A 12 -21.90 -0.47 24.81
CA ALA A 12 -22.26 0.92 25.09
C ALA A 12 -22.25 1.70 23.78
N THR A 13 -23.45 2.11 23.37
CA THR A 13 -23.77 2.98 22.25
C THR A 13 -22.99 4.31 22.33
N LEU A 14 -22.28 4.64 21.25
CA LEU A 14 -21.65 5.95 21.04
C LEU A 14 -22.73 7.01 20.77
N THR A 15 -23.33 7.56 21.82
CA THR A 15 -24.07 8.82 21.72
C THR A 15 -23.05 9.95 21.70
N GLY A 16 -22.85 10.54 20.51
CA GLY A 16 -22.04 11.73 20.32
C GLY A 16 -22.66 12.92 21.05
N THR A 17 -22.14 13.23 22.23
CA THR A 17 -22.25 14.56 22.83
C THR A 17 -20.91 15.27 22.60
N ALA A 18 -20.92 16.31 21.77
CA ALA A 18 -19.78 17.19 21.63
C ALA A 18 -19.61 17.98 22.94
N VAL A 19 -18.77 17.48 23.84
CA VAL A 19 -18.29 18.23 24.99
C VAL A 19 -16.93 18.81 24.62
N TYR A 20 -16.93 19.97 23.96
CA TYR A 20 -15.74 20.81 23.88
C TYR A 20 -15.68 21.69 25.13
N ALA A 21 -15.01 21.17 26.16
CA ALA A 21 -14.25 21.91 27.16
C ALA A 21 -14.01 20.96 28.35
N GLN A 22 -13.07 20.03 28.21
CA GLN A 22 -12.52 19.31 29.35
C GLN A 22 -11.01 19.48 29.36
N ASP A 23 -10.63 20.37 30.27
CA ASP A 23 -9.37 20.46 30.99
C ASP A 23 -8.06 20.51 30.20
N ASN A 24 -7.40 21.64 30.41
CA ASN A 24 -5.99 21.88 30.14
C ASN A 24 -5.14 20.88 30.93
N GLN A 25 -5.02 19.65 30.43
CA GLN A 25 -3.79 18.87 30.62
C GLN A 25 -2.70 19.48 29.73
N SER A 26 -2.44 20.77 29.94
CA SER A 26 -1.29 21.44 29.39
C SER A 26 -0.08 20.75 30.02
N THR A 27 0.60 19.92 29.24
CA THR A 27 2.06 19.97 29.28
C THR A 27 2.40 21.44 29.00
N SER A 28 2.53 22.24 30.06
CA SER A 28 2.83 23.66 29.93
C SER A 28 4.24 23.75 29.39
N VAL A 29 4.33 23.84 28.07
CA VAL A 29 5.61 23.96 27.36
C VAL A 29 6.26 25.23 27.88
N THR A 30 7.43 25.11 28.49
CA THR A 30 8.13 26.30 29.00
C THR A 30 8.62 27.13 27.82
N ARG A 31 8.82 28.43 28.02
CA ARG A 31 9.42 29.31 27.00
C ARG A 31 10.74 28.73 26.46
N ASP A 32 11.54 28.15 27.35
CA ASP A 32 12.82 27.54 27.00
C ASP A 32 12.64 26.31 26.09
N GLN A 33 11.63 25.47 26.37
CA GLN A 33 11.32 24.31 25.52
C GLN A 33 10.87 24.74 24.13
N VAL A 34 10.04 25.78 24.03
CA VAL A 34 9.59 26.34 22.73
C VAL A 34 10.78 26.90 21.94
N VAL A 35 11.72 27.59 22.60
CA VAL A 35 12.93 28.11 21.95
C VAL A 35 13.83 26.98 21.48
N ALA A 36 14.00 25.93 22.28
CA ALA A 36 14.77 24.75 21.91
C ALA A 36 14.18 24.02 20.70
N GLU A 37 12.86 23.86 20.66
CA GLU A 37 12.14 23.25 19.54
C GLU A 37 12.25 24.10 18.27
N LEU A 38 12.09 25.43 18.39
CA LEU A 38 12.26 26.35 17.27
C LEU A 38 13.69 26.30 16.70
N GLN A 39 14.70 26.23 17.56
CA GLN A 39 16.09 26.09 17.12
C GLN A 39 16.36 24.75 16.44
N ALA A 40 15.78 23.65 16.95
CA ALA A 40 15.85 22.34 16.33
C ALA A 40 15.18 22.31 14.95
N ALA A 41 13.98 22.90 14.83
CA ALA A 41 13.25 23.00 13.57
C ALA A 41 14.00 23.85 12.52
N LYS A 42 14.64 24.96 12.95
CA LYS A 42 15.55 25.75 12.11
C LYS A 42 16.73 24.92 11.60
N ALA A 43 17.41 24.19 12.50
CA ALA A 43 18.55 23.36 12.14
C ALA A 43 18.17 22.20 11.21
N ALA A 44 16.96 21.66 11.37
CA ALA A 44 16.41 20.61 10.52
C ALA A 44 15.87 21.11 9.16
N GLY A 45 15.89 22.43 8.91
CA GLY A 45 15.33 23.02 7.68
C GLY A 45 13.83 22.84 7.54
N GLN A 46 13.10 22.68 8.65
CA GLN A 46 11.66 22.43 8.67
C GLN A 46 10.82 23.72 8.59
N LEU A 47 11.46 24.89 8.66
CA LEU A 47 10.79 26.18 8.57
C LEU A 47 10.97 26.79 7.18
N SER A 48 9.85 27.15 6.57
CA SER A 48 9.81 28.02 5.38
C SER A 48 10.22 29.44 5.79
N VAL A 49 11.19 30.05 5.09
CA VAL A 49 11.68 31.40 5.37
C VAL A 49 11.48 32.26 4.13
N GLY A 50 10.30 32.83 4.01
CA GLY A 50 9.97 33.79 2.95
C GLY A 50 8.70 33.42 2.20
N GLU A 51 8.24 34.36 1.38
CA GLU A 51 6.97 34.25 0.64
C GLU A 51 7.06 33.26 -0.54
N LEU A 52 8.26 32.86 -0.94
CA LEU A 52 8.52 31.95 -2.06
C LEU A 52 8.76 30.49 -1.64
N ASP A 53 8.92 30.24 -0.34
CA ASP A 53 9.21 28.90 0.23
C ASP A 53 7.93 28.15 0.63
N TYR A 54 6.79 28.50 0.03
CA TYR A 54 5.53 27.80 0.26
C TYR A 54 5.14 26.97 -0.98
N PRO A 55 4.92 25.65 -0.83
CA PRO A 55 4.95 24.88 0.42
C PRO A 55 6.39 24.60 0.93
N PRO A 56 6.57 24.38 2.24
CA PRO A 56 7.86 23.99 2.80
C PRO A 56 8.38 22.71 2.14
N VAL A 57 9.69 22.63 1.89
CA VAL A 57 10.32 21.44 1.31
C VAL A 57 10.18 20.27 2.29
N ILE A 58 9.34 19.30 1.93
CA ILE A 58 9.23 18.04 2.68
C ILE A 58 10.30 17.09 2.16
N ASN A 59 11.32 16.84 2.97
CA ASN A 59 12.32 15.82 2.68
C ASN A 59 11.68 14.42 2.83
N GLN A 60 11.29 13.81 1.71
CA GLN A 60 10.80 12.43 1.70
C GLN A 60 12.00 11.48 1.78
N THR A 61 12.18 10.84 2.94
CA THR A 61 13.17 9.78 3.11
C THR A 61 12.49 8.44 2.94
N SER A 62 13.03 7.60 2.04
CA SER A 62 12.63 6.20 1.95
C SER A 62 13.46 5.38 2.93
N THR A 63 12.83 4.41 3.59
CA THR A 63 13.53 3.38 4.37
C THR A 63 14.14 2.31 3.47
N LEU A 64 13.75 2.25 2.19
CA LEU A 64 14.22 1.28 1.21
C LEU A 64 15.42 1.80 0.44
N THR A 65 16.42 0.95 0.32
CA THR A 65 17.51 1.12 -0.62
C THR A 65 17.01 0.96 -2.07
N ARG A 66 17.75 1.52 -3.02
CA ARG A 66 17.42 1.37 -4.45
C ARG A 66 17.39 -0.09 -4.89
N SER A 67 18.26 -0.94 -4.34
CA SER A 67 18.27 -2.38 -4.66
C SER A 67 17.01 -3.09 -4.15
N GLN A 68 16.53 -2.75 -2.96
CA GLN A 68 15.28 -3.30 -2.42
C GLN A 68 14.07 -2.90 -3.28
N VAL A 69 13.97 -1.62 -3.67
CA VAL A 69 12.89 -1.15 -4.56
C VAL A 69 12.90 -1.88 -5.90
N VAL A 70 14.08 -2.10 -6.49
CA VAL A 70 14.21 -2.85 -7.75
C VAL A 70 13.79 -4.31 -7.58
N ALA A 71 14.17 -4.95 -6.47
CA ALA A 71 13.79 -6.33 -6.17
C ALA A 71 12.27 -6.47 -6.02
N GLU A 72 11.63 -5.55 -5.29
CA GLU A 72 10.18 -5.52 -5.08
C GLU A 72 9.43 -5.27 -6.40
N LEU A 73 9.90 -4.33 -7.21
CA LEU A 73 9.35 -4.08 -8.55
C LEU A 73 9.42 -5.33 -9.44
N GLN A 74 10.55 -6.04 -9.41
CA GLN A 74 10.71 -7.26 -10.20
C GLN A 74 9.79 -8.39 -9.72
N ALA A 75 9.61 -8.54 -8.40
CA ALA A 75 8.68 -9.50 -7.83
C ALA A 75 7.23 -9.20 -8.24
N ALA A 76 6.80 -7.93 -8.13
CA ALA A 76 5.46 -7.50 -8.53
C ALA A 76 5.18 -7.72 -10.02
N LYS A 77 6.19 -7.48 -10.89
CA LYS A 77 6.12 -7.80 -12.32
C LYS A 77 5.90 -9.29 -12.57
N SER A 78 6.71 -10.15 -11.93
CA SER A 78 6.56 -11.61 -12.10
C SER A 78 5.25 -12.15 -11.54
N ALA A 79 4.69 -11.50 -10.53
CA ALA A 79 3.41 -11.85 -9.93
C ALA A 79 2.20 -11.30 -10.69
N GLY A 80 2.41 -10.52 -11.77
CA GLY A 80 1.31 -9.90 -12.53
C GLY A 80 0.49 -8.90 -11.70
N GLN A 81 1.11 -8.29 -10.68
CA GLN A 81 0.44 -7.37 -9.75
C GLN A 81 0.42 -5.92 -10.24
N LEU A 82 1.13 -5.63 -11.34
CA LEU A 82 1.22 -4.29 -11.90
C LEU A 82 0.22 -4.13 -13.04
N SER A 83 -0.60 -3.08 -12.97
CA SER A 83 -1.40 -2.62 -14.10
C SER A 83 -0.49 -2.00 -15.16
N VAL A 84 -0.69 -2.36 -16.43
CA VAL A 84 0.09 -1.83 -17.56
C VAL A 84 -0.86 -1.06 -18.48
N GLY A 85 -0.86 0.26 -18.35
CA GLY A 85 -1.71 1.15 -19.14
C GLY A 85 -2.97 1.62 -18.41
N GLU A 86 -3.81 2.38 -19.12
CA GLU A 86 -4.92 3.13 -18.53
C GLU A 86 -6.21 2.31 -18.37
N LEU A 87 -6.27 1.13 -18.99
CA LEU A 87 -7.49 0.29 -19.06
C LEU A 87 -7.49 -0.89 -18.08
N ASP A 88 -6.36 -1.19 -17.44
CA ASP A 88 -6.18 -2.34 -16.55
C ASP A 88 -6.38 -1.98 -15.07
N TYR A 89 -7.33 -1.12 -14.75
CA TYR A 89 -7.68 -0.79 -13.36
C TYR A 89 -9.07 -1.33 -12.99
N PRO A 90 -9.20 -2.13 -11.92
CA PRO A 90 -8.13 -2.55 -11.00
C PRO A 90 -7.21 -3.60 -11.64
N PRO A 91 -5.94 -3.71 -11.20
CA PRO A 91 -5.03 -4.73 -11.70
C PRO A 91 -5.63 -6.12 -11.47
N THR A 92 -5.88 -6.85 -12.56
CA THR A 92 -6.30 -8.24 -12.49
C THR A 92 -5.06 -9.12 -12.47
N VAL A 93 -4.98 -10.01 -11.47
CA VAL A 93 -3.91 -11.02 -11.43
C VAL A 93 -4.13 -12.00 -12.57
N HIS A 94 -3.28 -11.93 -13.60
CA HIS A 94 -3.28 -12.91 -14.67
C HIS A 94 -2.76 -14.24 -14.11
N HIS A 95 -3.64 -15.23 -14.01
CA HIS A 95 -3.21 -16.59 -13.68
C HIS A 95 -2.33 -17.12 -14.81
N ALA A 96 -1.08 -17.46 -14.48
CA ALA A 96 -0.22 -18.18 -15.40
C ALA A 96 -0.85 -19.54 -15.70
N SER A 97 -1.03 -19.86 -16.98
CA SER A 97 -1.41 -21.21 -17.41
C SER A 97 -0.36 -22.21 -16.92
N SER A 98 -0.79 -23.36 -16.39
CA SER A 98 0.10 -24.49 -16.11
C SER A 98 0.57 -25.20 -17.38
N VAL A 99 -0.02 -24.85 -18.53
CA VAL A 99 0.26 -25.46 -19.83
C VAL A 99 1.05 -24.48 -20.69
N THR A 100 2.17 -24.94 -21.21
CA THR A 100 3.02 -24.19 -22.14
C THR A 100 2.35 -24.04 -23.50
N ARG A 101 2.75 -23.01 -24.25
CA ARG A 101 2.26 -22.81 -25.62
C ARG A 101 2.54 -24.01 -26.54
N ALA A 102 3.66 -24.70 -26.33
CA ALA A 102 4.02 -25.88 -27.10
C ALA A 102 3.07 -27.06 -26.83
N GLU A 103 2.72 -27.30 -25.56
CA GLU A 103 1.76 -28.32 -25.18
C GLU A 103 0.36 -28.04 -25.74
N VAL A 104 -0.09 -26.79 -25.69
CA VAL A 104 -1.39 -26.40 -26.30
C VAL A 104 -1.41 -26.66 -27.81
N VAL A 105 -0.30 -26.38 -28.52
CA VAL A 105 -0.21 -26.64 -29.97
C VAL A 105 -0.20 -28.14 -30.26
N ALA A 106 0.49 -28.93 -29.45
CA ALA A 106 0.51 -30.39 -29.59
C ALA A 106 -0.88 -31.01 -29.37
N GLU A 107 -1.60 -30.55 -28.34
CA GLU A 107 -2.97 -30.98 -28.06
C GLU A 107 -3.92 -30.60 -29.20
N LEU A 108 -3.84 -29.37 -29.70
CA LEU A 108 -4.64 -28.93 -30.86
C LEU A 108 -4.39 -29.81 -32.09
N GLN A 109 -3.13 -30.11 -32.41
CA GLN A 109 -2.80 -30.98 -33.55
C GLN A 109 -3.31 -32.41 -33.35
N ALA A 110 -3.25 -32.93 -32.13
CA ALA A 110 -3.78 -34.26 -31.82
C ALA A 110 -5.30 -34.34 -32.05
N VAL A 111 -6.06 -33.31 -31.64
CA VAL A 111 -7.51 -33.24 -31.84
C VAL A 111 -7.89 -33.06 -33.31
N ILE A 112 -7.11 -32.28 -34.08
CA ILE A 112 -7.29 -32.15 -35.53
C ILE A 112 -7.00 -33.48 -36.24
N ALA A 113 -5.92 -34.18 -35.86
CA ALA A 113 -5.57 -35.49 -36.42
C ALA A 113 -6.60 -36.58 -36.06
N ALA A 114 -7.23 -36.47 -34.89
CA ALA A 114 -8.34 -37.33 -34.47
C ALA A 114 -9.65 -37.03 -35.23
N GLY A 115 -9.73 -35.92 -35.98
CA GLY A 115 -10.90 -35.51 -36.74
C GLY A 115 -12.04 -34.95 -35.88
N GLU A 116 -11.78 -34.65 -34.61
CA GLU A 116 -12.76 -34.05 -33.69
C GLU A 116 -12.90 -32.53 -33.87
N LEU A 117 -11.90 -31.89 -34.47
CA LEU A 117 -11.94 -30.49 -34.89
C LEU A 117 -11.48 -30.38 -36.34
N SER A 118 -12.31 -29.80 -37.20
CA SER A 118 -11.93 -29.47 -38.58
C SER A 118 -10.95 -28.30 -38.59
N ASP A 119 -9.90 -28.40 -39.41
CA ASP A 119 -8.92 -27.32 -39.58
C ASP A 119 -9.63 -26.03 -40.06
N PRO A 120 -9.57 -24.92 -39.31
CA PRO A 120 -10.20 -23.67 -39.74
C PRO A 120 -9.54 -23.04 -40.97
N ALA A 121 -8.41 -23.59 -41.45
CA ALA A 121 -7.67 -23.12 -42.63
C ALA A 121 -7.92 -23.93 -43.92
N ALA A 122 -8.82 -24.92 -43.90
CA ALA A 122 -9.20 -25.74 -45.07
C ALA A 122 -10.43 -25.21 -45.81
#